data_AF-A0A528TT06-F1
#
_entry.id   AF-A0A528TT06-F1
#
_cell.length_a   1.000
_cell.length_b   1.000
_cell.length_c   1.000
_cell.angle_alpha   90.00
_cell.angle_beta   90.00
_cell.angle_gamma   90.00
#
_symmetry.space_group_name_H-M   'P 1'
#
loop_
_entity.id
_entity.type
_entity.pdbx_description
1 polymer ?
#
loop_
_entity_poly.entity_id
_entity_poly.type
_entity_poly.pdbx_seq_one_letter_code
_entity_poly.pdbx_strand_id
1 'polypeptide(L)'
;VYMSSEWNPAVAGPELIEASPGIAERMEPDSPGMHQTPTVDYVTVVKGRLILELDDGRTVELNAGDTVVQQGTRHAWRNPGDQPATISVIMLGATV
;
A
#
# COMPACT_ATOMS: atom_id res chain seq x y z
N VAL A 1 4.32 14.22 0.17
CA VAL A 1 3.89 14.06 -1.24
C VAL A 1 2.54 14.72 -1.47
N TYR A 2 1.41 14.14 -1.03
CA TYR A 2 0.07 14.74 -1.23
C TYR A 2 -0.20 16.07 -0.49
N MET A 3 0.56 16.36 0.57
CA MET A 3 0.46 17.61 1.36
C MET A 3 1.55 18.63 0.98
N SER A 4 2.32 18.39 -0.09
CA SER A 4 3.33 19.34 -0.57
C SER A 4 2.65 20.53 -1.24
N SER A 5 3.19 21.75 -1.06
CA SER A 5 2.76 22.93 -1.82
C SER A 5 3.01 22.80 -3.33
N GLU A 6 3.88 21.87 -3.73
CA GLU A 6 4.20 21.56 -5.13
C GLU A 6 3.32 20.44 -5.71
N TRP A 7 2.42 19.84 -4.92
CA TRP A 7 1.59 18.74 -5.38
C TRP A 7 0.54 19.20 -6.40
N ASN A 8 0.51 18.55 -7.55
CA ASN A 8 -0.48 18.81 -8.61
C ASN A 8 -1.32 17.54 -8.88
N PRO A 9 -2.61 17.51 -8.49
CA PRO A 9 -3.47 16.34 -8.69
C PRO A 9 -3.65 15.96 -10.16
N ALA A 10 -3.61 16.95 -11.06
CA ALA A 10 -3.91 16.73 -12.48
C ALA A 10 -2.84 15.91 -13.20
N VAL A 11 -1.60 15.94 -12.69
CA VAL A 11 -0.45 15.22 -13.30
C VAL A 11 0.02 14.04 -12.45
N ALA A 12 -0.34 13.99 -11.16
CA ALA A 12 0.11 12.93 -10.25
C ALA A 12 -0.26 11.51 -10.72
N GLY A 13 -1.44 11.32 -11.29
CA GLY A 13 -1.85 10.03 -11.86
C GLY A 13 -1.00 9.63 -13.08
N PRO A 14 -0.94 10.48 -14.13
CA PRO A 14 -0.06 10.27 -15.28
C PRO A 14 1.41 10.03 -14.91
N GLU A 15 1.98 10.84 -14.01
CA GLU A 15 3.37 10.70 -13.55
C GLU A 15 3.60 9.37 -12.82
N LEU A 16 2.65 8.91 -11.99
CA LEU A 16 2.73 7.61 -11.33
C LEU A 16 2.74 6.45 -12.33
N ILE A 17 1.92 6.53 -13.37
CA ILE A 17 1.87 5.51 -14.42
C ILE A 17 3.19 5.45 -15.19
N GLU A 18 3.72 6.60 -15.59
CA GLU A 18 5.00 6.69 -16.31
C GLU A 18 6.17 6.19 -15.44
N ALA A 19 6.20 6.58 -14.16
CA ALA A 19 7.29 6.23 -13.26
C ALA A 19 7.23 4.78 -12.73
N SER A 20 6.09 4.09 -12.85
CA SER A 20 5.88 2.78 -12.23
C SER A 20 5.08 1.80 -13.11
N PRO A 21 5.59 1.50 -14.33
CA PRO A 21 4.94 0.54 -15.23
C PRO A 21 4.87 -0.85 -14.60
N GLY A 22 3.70 -1.48 -14.67
CA GLY A 22 3.39 -2.78 -14.07
C GLY A 22 2.93 -2.73 -12.60
N ILE A 23 3.13 -1.60 -11.90
CA ILE A 23 2.65 -1.38 -10.52
C ILE A 23 1.39 -0.52 -10.54
N ALA A 24 1.38 0.59 -11.28
CA ALA A 24 0.24 1.50 -11.31
C ALA A 24 -1.05 0.83 -11.80
N GLU A 25 -0.94 -0.11 -12.75
CA GLU A 25 -2.05 -0.89 -13.31
C GLU A 25 -2.64 -1.91 -12.33
N ARG A 26 -2.00 -2.12 -11.17
CA ARG A 26 -2.47 -3.02 -10.11
C ARG A 26 -3.36 -2.33 -9.09
N MET A 27 -3.41 -1.00 -9.13
CA MET A 27 -4.28 -0.20 -8.28
C MET A 27 -5.70 -0.18 -8.83
N GLU A 28 -6.68 -0.33 -7.96
CA GLU A 28 -8.09 -0.31 -8.36
C GLU A 28 -8.66 1.11 -8.39
N PRO A 29 -9.18 1.59 -9.53
CA PRO A 29 -9.73 2.94 -9.64
C PRO A 29 -10.93 3.18 -8.73
N ASP A 30 -11.80 2.17 -8.60
CA ASP A 30 -13.08 2.26 -7.89
C ASP A 30 -12.97 1.89 -6.40
N SER A 31 -11.79 1.48 -5.95
CA SER A 31 -11.52 1.05 -4.56
C SER A 31 -10.22 1.67 -4.07
N PRO A 32 -10.25 2.91 -3.53
CA PRO A 32 -9.04 3.67 -3.21
C PRO A 32 -8.05 2.88 -2.34
N GLY A 33 -6.81 2.76 -2.84
CA GLY A 33 -5.72 2.06 -2.16
C GLY A 33 -5.77 0.53 -2.24
N MET A 34 -6.87 -0.07 -2.71
CA MET A 34 -6.94 -1.52 -2.94
C MET A 34 -6.11 -1.88 -4.16
N HIS A 35 -5.31 -2.93 -4.01
CA HIS A 35 -4.46 -3.47 -5.06
C HIS A 35 -4.08 -4.92 -4.79
N GLN A 36 -3.59 -5.60 -5.82
CA GLN A 36 -3.07 -6.96 -5.72
C GLN A 36 -1.87 -7.13 -6.66
N THR A 37 -0.82 -7.77 -6.16
CA THR A 37 0.41 -8.03 -6.90
C THR A 37 0.72 -9.54 -6.88
N PRO A 38 1.32 -10.12 -7.95
CA PRO A 38 1.83 -11.48 -7.96
C PRO A 38 3.17 -11.50 -7.23
N THR A 39 3.13 -11.21 -5.92
CA THR A 39 4.30 -11.10 -5.06
C THR A 39 4.05 -11.79 -3.73
N VAL A 40 5.14 -12.12 -3.04
CA VAL A 40 5.14 -12.34 -1.60
C VAL A 40 5.84 -11.16 -0.95
N ASP A 41 5.14 -10.46 -0.07
CA ASP A 41 5.64 -9.25 0.58
C ASP A 41 5.80 -9.49 2.08
N TYR A 42 6.98 -9.14 2.61
CA TYR A 42 7.22 -9.04 4.04
C TYR A 42 7.11 -7.58 4.43
N VAL A 43 6.02 -7.23 5.09
CA VAL A 43 5.73 -5.85 5.51
C VAL A 43 5.89 -5.73 7.01
N THR A 44 6.91 -5.02 7.46
CA THR A 44 7.16 -4.74 8.88
C THR A 44 6.79 -3.30 9.20
N VAL A 45 5.97 -3.11 10.22
CA VAL A 45 5.69 -1.76 10.75
C VAL A 45 6.88 -1.31 11.59
N VAL A 46 7.59 -0.29 11.11
CA VAL A 46 8.76 0.27 11.79
C VAL A 46 8.33 1.31 12.82
N LYS A 47 7.32 2.13 12.51
CA LYS A 47 6.80 3.17 13.39
C LYS A 47 5.31 3.42 13.16
N GLY A 48 4.59 3.70 14.23
CA GLY A 48 3.16 4.03 14.20
C GLY A 48 2.28 2.78 14.25
N ARG A 49 1.02 2.96 13.84
CA ARG A 49 0.05 1.87 13.67
C ARG A 49 -0.59 1.96 12.28
N LEU A 50 -0.95 0.81 11.73
CA LEU A 50 -1.65 0.72 10.45
C LEU A 50 -2.79 -0.29 10.57
N ILE A 51 -3.79 -0.11 9.72
CA ILE A 51 -4.81 -1.13 9.46
C ILE A 51 -4.52 -1.72 8.08
N LEU A 52 -4.34 -3.03 8.03
CA LEU A 52 -4.38 -3.81 6.80
C LEU A 52 -5.83 -4.18 6.52
N GLU A 53 -6.40 -3.60 5.46
CA GLU A 53 -7.72 -3.94 4.94
C GLU A 53 -7.59 -5.01 3.86
N LEU A 54 -8.45 -6.02 3.92
CA LEU A 54 -8.55 -7.16 3.02
C LEU A 54 -9.96 -7.20 2.38
N ASP A 55 -10.24 -8.25 1.61
CA ASP A 55 -11.55 -8.47 1.03
C ASP A 55 -12.68 -8.50 2.08
N ASP A 56 -13.88 -8.13 1.61
CA ASP A 56 -15.12 -8.06 2.40
C ASP A 56 -15.03 -7.15 3.64
N GLY A 57 -14.15 -6.15 3.61
CA GLY A 57 -13.96 -5.20 4.71
C GLY A 57 -13.28 -5.79 5.94
N ARG A 58 -12.67 -6.97 5.82
CA ARG A 58 -11.90 -7.57 6.92
C ARG A 58 -10.66 -6.72 7.19
N THR A 59 -10.36 -6.50 8.46
CA THR A 59 -9.23 -5.65 8.88
C THR A 59 -8.36 -6.33 9.92
N VAL A 60 -7.07 -5.98 9.89
CA VAL A 60 -6.09 -6.36 10.90
C VAL A 60 -5.36 -5.10 11.33
N GLU A 61 -5.34 -4.81 12.64
CA GLU A 61 -4.54 -3.73 13.21
C GLU A 61 -3.11 -4.21 13.47
N LEU A 62 -2.14 -3.40 13.05
CA LEU A 62 -0.71 -3.69 13.15
C LEU A 62 -0.02 -2.51 13.85
N ASN A 63 0.83 -2.84 14.82
CA ASN A 63 1.61 -1.88 15.60
C ASN A 63 3.10 -1.97 15.25
N ALA A 64 3.88 -0.99 15.68
CA ALA A 64 5.33 -1.02 15.50
C ALA A 64 5.94 -2.32 16.04
N GLY A 65 6.72 -2.99 15.19
CA GLY A 65 7.30 -4.31 15.44
C GLY A 65 6.56 -5.46 14.76
N ASP A 66 5.28 -5.30 14.43
CA ASP A 66 4.50 -6.34 13.77
C ASP A 66 4.96 -6.53 12.32
N THR A 67 4.90 -7.78 11.85
CA THR A 67 5.22 -8.15 10.47
C THR A 67 4.10 -9.00 9.87
N VAL A 68 3.67 -8.62 8.67
CA VAL A 68 2.73 -9.40 7.85
C VAL A 68 3.49 -10.03 6.68
N VAL A 69 3.14 -11.28 6.39
CA VAL A 69 3.51 -11.95 5.14
C VAL A 69 2.30 -11.90 4.22
N GLN A 70 2.35 -11.05 3.20
CA GLN A 70 1.28 -10.86 2.22
C GLN A 70 1.56 -11.78 1.02
N GLN A 71 0.71 -12.80 0.80
CA GLN A 71 0.92 -13.77 -0.28
C GLN A 71 -0.01 -13.50 -1.46
N GLY A 72 0.26 -12.40 -2.16
CA GLY A 72 -0.53 -11.99 -3.33
C GLY A 72 -2.00 -11.74 -3.01
N THR A 73 -2.34 -11.36 -1.78
CA THR A 73 -3.71 -11.05 -1.36
C THR A 73 -4.08 -9.62 -1.76
N ARG A 74 -5.32 -9.44 -2.22
CA ARG A 74 -5.89 -8.11 -2.48
C ARG A 74 -6.01 -7.35 -1.16
N HIS A 75 -5.47 -6.12 -1.11
CA HIS A 75 -5.39 -5.38 0.15
C HIS A 75 -5.25 -3.87 -0.02
N ALA A 76 -5.47 -3.13 1.08
CA ALA A 76 -5.10 -1.73 1.23
C ALA A 76 -4.51 -1.44 2.61
N TRP A 77 -3.68 -0.40 2.66
CA TRP A 77 -3.12 0.13 3.90
C TRP A 77 -3.88 1.39 4.31
N ARG A 78 -4.40 1.41 5.54
CA ARG A 78 -5.04 2.59 6.14
C ARG A 78 -4.21 3.07 7.31
N ASN A 79 -3.98 4.37 7.37
CA ASN A 79 -3.42 5.03 8.54
C ASN A 79 -4.55 5.75 9.29
N PRO A 80 -5.10 5.17 10.37
CA PRO A 80 -6.16 5.80 11.15
C PRO A 80 -5.63 6.88 12.13
N GLY A 81 -4.32 7.11 12.16
CA GLY A 81 -3.68 8.13 13.00
C GLY A 81 -3.59 9.49 12.33
N ASP A 82 -3.32 10.51 13.14
CA ASP A 82 -2.99 11.88 12.73
C ASP A 82 -1.50 12.07 12.41
N GLN A 83 -0.68 11.06 12.72
CA GLN A 83 0.76 11.04 12.46
C GLN A 83 1.10 10.03 11.36
N PRO A 84 2.17 10.25 10.58
CA PRO A 84 2.67 9.27 9.62
C PRO A 84 3.08 7.95 10.29
N ALA A 85 2.71 6.83 9.66
CA ALA A 85 3.30 5.52 9.94
C ALA A 85 4.45 5.23 8.95
N THR A 86 5.37 4.36 9.33
CA THR A 86 6.50 3.94 8.50
C THR A 86 6.55 2.43 8.45
N ILE A 87 6.62 1.88 7.23
CA ILE A 87 6.78 0.45 6.97
C ILE A 87 8.07 0.20 6.19
N SER A 88 8.66 -0.97 6.45
CA SER A 88 9.68 -1.57 5.59
C SER A 88 9.02 -2.69 4.80
N VAL A 89 9.22 -2.70 3.49
CA VAL A 89 8.61 -3.70 2.59
C VAL A 89 9.70 -4.39 1.80
N ILE A 90 9.76 -5.71 1.91
CA ILE A 90 10.55 -6.57 1.02
C ILE A 90 9.55 -7.30 0.12
N MET A 91 9.55 -6.98 -1.17
CA MET A 91 8.68 -7.61 -2.16
C MET A 91 9.47 -8.60 -3.00
N LEU A 92 8.94 -9.81 -3.14
CA LEU A 92 9.50 -10.85 -3.99
C LEU A 92 8.48 -11.19 -5.08
N GLY A 93 8.87 -11.06 -6.35
CA GLY A 93 8.05 -11.53 -7.47
C GLY A 93 7.78 -13.03 -7.34
N ALA A 94 6.51 -13.41 -7.44
CA ALA A 94 6.08 -14.80 -7.38
C ALA A 94 5.28 -15.13 -8.65
N THR A 95 5.77 -16.11 -9.43
CA THR A 95 4.99 -16.75 -10.48
C THR A 95 4.03 -17.73 -9.81
N VAL A 96 2.72 -17.45 -9.92
CA VAL A 96 1.69 -18.49 -9.79
C VAL A 96 1.59 -19.30 -11.06
#